data_AF-A0A7W2UH40-F1
#
_entry.id   AF-A0A7W2UH40-F1
#
_cell.length_a   1.000
_cell.length_b   1.000
_cell.length_c   1.000
_cell.angle_alpha   90.00
_cell.angle_beta   90.00
_cell.angle_gamma   90.00
#
_symmetry.space_group_name_H-M   'P 1'
#
loop_
_entity.id
_entity.type
_entity.pdbx_description
1 polymer ?
#
loop_
_entity_poly.entity_id
_entity_poly.type
_entity_poly.pdbx_seq_one_letter_code
_entity_poly.pdbx_strand_id
1 'polypeptide(L)'
;FGGTNAHVILEEAVPEPEPASADDARLPSAPSAKGPATVPWLLSARTPEALRGQARRLLALVESEDAPAVQDVAYSLATTRTGFVHRAAVVGGDGEGLIAGLRSVAEGQPDPSVVTGTRSTGRTAFLFSGQGAQRAGMGRDLYAAYPAFAAALDKACQALDTHLEHPLK
;
A
#
# COMPACT_ATOMS: atom_id res chain seq x y z
N PHE A 1 7.01 -13.13 51.84
CA PHE A 1 6.31 -12.52 50.69
C PHE A 1 4.83 -12.46 51.04
N GLY A 2 4.28 -11.27 51.30
CA GLY A 2 2.96 -11.07 51.91
C GLY A 2 1.75 -11.17 50.97
N GLY A 3 1.84 -11.99 49.92
CA GLY A 3 0.70 -12.35 49.06
C GLY A 3 -0.18 -11.18 48.59
N THR A 4 0.36 -10.28 47.76
CA THR A 4 -0.44 -9.23 47.13
C THR A 4 -1.34 -9.86 46.07
N ASN A 5 -2.61 -10.05 46.41
CA ASN A 5 -3.62 -10.51 45.45
C ASN A 5 -4.06 -9.34 44.58
N ALA A 6 -4.00 -9.52 43.27
CA ALA A 6 -4.57 -8.60 42.28
C ALA A 6 -5.75 -9.29 41.59
N HIS A 7 -6.88 -8.61 41.51
CA HIS A 7 -8.06 -9.07 40.78
C HIS A 7 -8.36 -8.07 39.66
N VAL A 8 -8.56 -8.57 38.44
CA VAL A 8 -8.90 -7.76 37.27
C VAL A 8 -10.20 -8.31 36.70
N ILE A 9 -11.15 -7.41 36.45
CA ILE A 9 -12.37 -7.70 35.71
C ILE A 9 -12.20 -7.07 34.33
N LEU A 10 -12.36 -7.88 33.28
CA LEU A 10 -12.28 -7.47 31.89
C LEU A 10 -13.66 -7.63 31.27
N GLU A 11 -14.05 -6.65 30.48
CA GLU A 11 -15.27 -6.67 29.68
C GLU A 11 -14.90 -6.45 28.22
N GLU A 12 -15.75 -6.91 27.32
CA GLU A 12 -15.58 -6.67 25.89
C GLU A 12 -15.73 -5.18 25.58
N ALA A 13 -14.85 -4.66 24.72
CA ALA A 13 -14.98 -3.29 24.26
C ALA A 13 -16.25 -3.16 23.39
N VAL A 14 -17.21 -2.35 23.83
CA VAL A 14 -18.35 -1.99 23.00
C VAL A 14 -17.83 -1.09 21.87
N PRO A 15 -18.06 -1.42 20.59
CA PRO A 15 -17.62 -0.57 19.49
C PRO A 15 -18.20 0.83 19.65
N GLU A 16 -17.35 1.85 19.73
CA GLU A 16 -17.84 3.23 19.67
C GLU A 16 -18.48 3.44 18.29
N PRO A 17 -19.64 4.12 18.22
CA PRO A 17 -20.23 4.47 16.94
C PRO A 17 -19.20 5.28 16.16
N GLU A 18 -18.87 4.82 14.94
CA GLU A 18 -17.98 5.58 14.06
C GLU A 18 -18.48 7.03 14.01
N PRO A 19 -17.62 8.03 14.25
CA PRO A 19 -18.05 9.41 14.17
C PRO A 19 -18.67 9.62 12.79
N ALA A 20 -19.97 9.91 12.76
CA ALA A 20 -20.66 10.32 11.56
C ALA A 20 -19.80 11.42 10.95
N SER A 21 -19.26 11.15 9.77
CA SER A 21 -18.24 12.01 9.19
C SER A 21 -18.80 13.41 9.02
N ALA A 22 -18.46 14.30 9.95
CA ALA A 22 -18.63 15.73 9.81
C ALA A 22 -17.60 16.20 8.78
N ASP A 23 -17.88 15.94 7.50
CA ASP A 23 -17.38 16.74 6.38
C ASP A 23 -17.93 16.25 5.04
N ASP A 24 -19.01 16.90 4.64
CA ASP A 24 -19.28 17.34 3.26
C ASP A 24 -18.20 18.33 2.74
N ALA A 25 -17.08 18.51 3.45
CA ALA A 25 -15.89 19.26 3.01
C ALA A 25 -14.65 18.37 2.80
N ARG A 26 -14.84 17.05 2.62
CA ARG A 26 -13.77 16.21 2.07
C ARG A 26 -13.47 16.72 0.66
N LEU A 27 -12.19 17.01 0.39
CA LEU A 27 -11.58 16.77 -0.94
C LEU A 27 -12.27 15.54 -1.53
N PRO A 28 -12.86 15.61 -2.74
CA PRO A 28 -13.83 14.64 -3.21
C PRO A 28 -13.34 13.26 -2.83
N SER A 29 -14.01 12.64 -1.84
CA SER A 29 -13.74 11.26 -1.46
C SER A 29 -13.81 10.52 -2.77
N ALA A 30 -12.66 10.09 -3.28
CA ALA A 30 -12.60 9.48 -4.59
C ALA A 30 -13.70 8.43 -4.59
N PRO A 31 -14.68 8.49 -5.53
CA PRO A 31 -15.80 7.56 -5.54
C PRO A 31 -15.17 6.18 -5.37
N SER A 32 -15.58 5.41 -4.35
CA SER A 32 -15.03 4.08 -4.00
C SER A 32 -14.44 3.48 -5.25
N ALA A 33 -13.13 3.64 -5.42
CA ALA A 33 -12.57 3.51 -6.76
C ALA A 33 -12.84 2.07 -7.14
N LYS A 34 -13.68 1.87 -8.15
CA LYS A 34 -13.71 0.63 -8.94
C LYS A 34 -12.39 0.53 -9.74
N GLY A 35 -11.26 0.82 -9.10
CA GLY A 35 -9.94 0.60 -9.64
C GLY A 35 -9.57 -0.85 -9.33
N PRO A 36 -9.02 -1.62 -10.28
CA PRO A 36 -8.33 -2.85 -9.93
C PRO A 36 -7.17 -2.45 -8.98
N ALA A 37 -7.27 -2.76 -7.69
CA ALA A 37 -7.08 -4.06 -7.03
C ALA A 37 -5.61 -4.42 -6.78
N THR A 38 -4.66 -3.64 -7.30
CA THR A 38 -3.24 -3.82 -6.95
C THR A 38 -2.91 -3.17 -5.63
N VAL A 39 -2.56 -3.98 -4.63
CA VAL A 39 -2.14 -3.51 -3.30
C VAL A 39 -0.77 -4.05 -2.92
N PRO A 40 0.01 -3.31 -2.12
CA PRO A 40 1.25 -3.82 -1.56
C PRO A 40 1.02 -4.47 -0.20
N TRP A 41 1.49 -5.70 -0.03
CA TRP A 41 1.73 -6.27 1.30
C TRP A 41 3.15 -5.91 1.75
N LEU A 42 3.24 -5.02 2.73
CA LEU A 42 4.49 -4.47 3.23
C LEU A 42 4.95 -5.25 4.47
N LEU A 43 6.14 -5.85 4.39
CA LEU A 43 6.77 -6.55 5.49
C LEU A 43 8.07 -5.85 5.90
N SER A 44 8.37 -5.88 7.20
CA SER A 44 9.67 -5.44 7.68
C SER A 44 10.15 -6.21 8.92
N ALA A 45 11.47 -6.31 9.08
CA ALA A 45 12.10 -6.90 10.24
C ALA A 45 13.51 -6.34 10.52
N ARG A 46 14.06 -6.67 11.68
CA ARG A 46 15.41 -6.27 12.10
C ARG A 46 16.52 -7.11 11.49
N THR A 47 16.21 -8.31 11.00
CA THR A 47 17.14 -9.20 10.29
C THR A 47 16.46 -9.82 9.06
N PRO A 48 17.22 -10.30 8.06
CA PRO A 48 16.65 -11.02 6.91
C PRO A 48 15.87 -12.27 7.32
N GLU A 49 16.35 -13.03 8.31
CA GLU A 49 15.69 -14.25 8.79
C GLU A 49 14.36 -13.92 9.47
N ALA A 50 14.32 -12.84 10.25
CA ALA A 50 13.10 -12.36 10.87
C ALA A 50 12.10 -11.85 9.83
N LEU A 51 12.56 -11.31 8.70
CA LEU A 51 11.68 -10.90 7.58
C LEU A 51 11.02 -12.13 6.95
N ARG A 52 11.79 -13.20 6.70
CA ARG A 52 11.24 -14.49 6.25
C ARG A 52 10.26 -15.08 7.27
N GLY A 53 10.57 -14.92 8.56
CA GLY A 53 9.67 -15.31 9.65
C GLY A 53 8.36 -14.53 9.68
N GLN A 54 8.38 -13.22 9.37
CA GLN A 54 7.15 -12.43 9.22
C GLN A 54 6.32 -12.92 8.03
N ALA A 55 6.97 -13.23 6.91
CA ALA A 55 6.28 -13.75 5.74
C ALA A 55 5.55 -15.06 6.03
N ARG A 56 6.18 -16.02 6.72
CA ARG A 56 5.52 -17.28 7.14
C ARG A 56 4.32 -17.07 8.06
N ARG A 57 4.44 -16.14 9.02
CA ARG A 57 3.33 -15.82 9.94
C ARG A 57 2.15 -15.20 9.21
N LEU A 58 2.44 -14.28 8.27
CA LEU A 58 1.40 -13.68 7.45
C LEU A 58 0.76 -14.73 6.52
N LEU A 59 1.55 -15.62 5.92
CA LEU A 59 1.06 -16.71 5.07
C LEU A 59 0.04 -17.58 5.83
N ALA A 60 0.38 -17.99 7.04
CA ALA A 60 -0.51 -18.78 7.89
C ALA A 60 -1.83 -18.05 8.25
N LEU A 61 -1.82 -16.72 8.34
CA LEU A 61 -3.02 -15.93 8.59
C LEU A 61 -3.91 -15.82 7.35
N VAL A 62 -3.32 -15.61 6.17
CA VAL A 62 -4.08 -15.38 4.93
C VAL A 62 -4.50 -16.67 4.23
N GLU A 63 -3.93 -17.81 4.62
CA GLU A 63 -4.34 -19.14 4.19
C GLU A 63 -5.35 -19.81 5.16
N SER A 64 -5.79 -19.11 6.23
CA SER A 64 -6.79 -19.64 7.16
C SER A 64 -8.22 -19.58 6.60
N GLU A 65 -9.14 -20.35 7.18
CA GLU A 65 -10.56 -20.35 6.78
C GLU A 65 -11.22 -18.98 6.95
N ASP A 66 -10.81 -18.22 7.98
CA ASP A 66 -11.30 -16.88 8.30
C ASP A 66 -10.32 -15.78 7.80
N ALA A 67 -9.69 -16.00 6.65
CA ALA A 67 -8.72 -15.06 6.09
C ALA A 67 -9.34 -13.65 5.90
N PRO A 68 -8.69 -12.58 6.38
CA PRO A 68 -9.18 -11.22 6.17
C PRO A 68 -9.13 -10.82 4.68
N ALA A 69 -9.91 -9.80 4.30
CA ALA A 69 -9.86 -9.28 2.94
C ALA A 69 -8.44 -8.75 2.60
N VAL A 70 -8.03 -8.96 1.36
CA VAL A 70 -6.69 -8.60 0.85
C VAL A 70 -6.34 -7.13 1.10
N GLN A 71 -7.32 -6.23 0.94
CA GLN A 71 -7.16 -4.79 1.14
C GLN A 71 -7.00 -4.44 2.62
N ASP A 72 -7.70 -5.13 3.52
CA ASP A 72 -7.60 -4.91 4.98
C ASP A 72 -6.23 -5.36 5.50
N VAL A 73 -5.71 -6.47 4.96
CA VAL A 73 -4.33 -6.91 5.22
C VAL A 73 -3.33 -5.84 4.77
N ALA A 74 -3.45 -5.37 3.52
CA ALA A 74 -2.55 -4.35 2.98
C ALA A 74 -2.59 -3.05 3.81
N TYR A 75 -3.79 -2.56 4.13
CA TYR A 75 -3.99 -1.36 4.94
C TYR A 75 -3.38 -1.52 6.34
N SER A 76 -3.65 -2.65 7.00
CA SER A 76 -3.12 -2.94 8.33
C SER A 76 -1.61 -3.00 8.34
N LEU A 77 -1.00 -3.65 7.34
CA LEU A 77 0.46 -3.72 7.19
C LEU A 77 1.09 -2.33 6.98
N ALA A 78 0.44 -1.46 6.22
CA ALA A 78 0.95 -0.13 5.91
C ALA A 78 0.82 0.87 7.06
N THR A 79 -0.25 0.76 7.87
CA THR A 79 -0.64 1.81 8.84
C THR A 79 -0.41 1.45 10.30
N THR A 80 -0.43 0.16 10.64
CA THR A 80 -0.38 -0.29 12.06
C THR A 80 0.96 -0.92 12.46
N ARG A 81 1.79 -1.29 11.48
CA ARG A 81 3.03 -2.04 11.74
C ARG A 81 4.24 -1.11 11.80
N THR A 82 5.09 -1.34 12.80
CA THR A 82 6.39 -0.68 12.90
C THR A 82 7.29 -1.04 11.72
N GLY A 83 7.81 -0.04 11.02
CA GLY A 83 8.73 -0.23 9.89
C GLY A 83 10.19 -0.42 10.33
N PHE A 84 10.74 -1.63 10.18
CA PHE A 84 12.15 -1.95 10.44
C PHE A 84 13.04 -1.81 9.18
N VAL A 85 14.32 -2.19 9.33
CA VAL A 85 15.38 -1.93 8.34
C VAL A 85 15.37 -2.89 7.15
N HIS A 86 15.12 -4.18 7.34
CA HIS A 86 14.95 -5.12 6.23
C HIS A 86 13.48 -5.13 5.81
N ARG A 87 13.21 -4.96 4.52
CA ARG A 87 11.86 -4.77 4.00
C ARG A 87 11.60 -5.65 2.77
N ALA A 88 10.36 -6.08 2.63
CA ALA A 88 9.82 -6.66 1.42
C ALA A 88 8.48 -6.00 1.10
N ALA A 89 8.22 -5.75 -0.17
CA ALA A 89 6.92 -5.36 -0.68
C ALA A 89 6.50 -6.41 -1.72
N VAL A 90 5.39 -7.10 -1.44
CA VAL A 90 4.75 -8.00 -2.41
C VAL A 90 3.60 -7.23 -3.06
N VAL A 91 3.60 -7.09 -4.38
CA VAL A 91 2.64 -6.26 -5.11
C VAL A 91 1.81 -7.15 -6.03
N GLY A 92 0.49 -7.14 -5.86
CA GLY A 92 -0.41 -8.01 -6.61
C GLY A 92 -1.83 -7.47 -6.67
N GLY A 93 -2.55 -7.88 -7.73
CA GLY A 93 -3.93 -7.49 -8.03
C GLY A 93 -5.00 -8.42 -7.41
N ASP A 94 -4.58 -9.58 -6.94
CA ASP A 94 -5.42 -10.65 -6.42
C ASP A 94 -4.72 -11.39 -5.28
N GLY A 95 -5.49 -12.13 -4.49
CA GLY A 95 -4.99 -12.84 -3.32
C GLY A 95 -4.01 -13.97 -3.66
N GLU A 96 -4.22 -14.68 -4.77
CA GLU A 96 -3.36 -15.80 -5.16
C GLU A 96 -1.94 -15.32 -5.48
N GLY A 97 -1.81 -14.27 -6.28
CA GLY A 97 -0.51 -13.67 -6.63
C GLY A 97 0.22 -13.11 -5.40
N LEU A 98 -0.50 -12.48 -4.47
CA LEU A 98 0.07 -11.98 -3.22
C LEU A 98 0.57 -13.11 -2.32
N ILE A 99 -0.19 -14.21 -2.22
CA ILE A 99 0.20 -15.40 -1.45
C ILE A 99 1.44 -16.06 -2.07
N ALA A 100 1.49 -16.19 -3.40
CA ALA A 100 2.66 -16.72 -4.11
C ALA A 100 3.92 -15.88 -3.84
N GLY A 101 3.85 -14.56 -4.02
CA GLY A 101 4.98 -13.67 -3.74
C GLY A 101 5.38 -13.67 -2.26
N LEU A 102 4.41 -13.78 -1.34
CA LEU A 102 4.69 -13.91 0.09
C LEU A 102 5.43 -15.22 0.42
N ARG A 103 5.09 -16.32 -0.25
CA ARG A 103 5.82 -17.60 -0.15
C ARG A 103 7.25 -17.47 -0.65
N SER A 104 7.46 -16.78 -1.77
CA SER A 104 8.81 -16.45 -2.27
C SER A 104 9.64 -15.67 -1.23
N VAL A 105 9.04 -14.70 -0.52
CA VAL A 105 9.71 -13.99 0.59
C VAL A 105 10.04 -14.95 1.74
N ALA A 106 9.12 -15.84 2.12
CA ALA A 106 9.30 -16.79 3.22
C ALA A 106 10.45 -17.79 2.96
N GLU A 107 10.64 -18.17 1.70
CA GLU A 107 11.69 -19.09 1.23
C GLU A 107 12.99 -18.36 0.86
N GLY A 108 12.94 -17.04 0.70
CA GLY A 108 14.09 -16.24 0.26
C GLY A 108 14.41 -16.41 -1.22
N GLN A 109 13.41 -16.69 -2.04
CA GLN A 109 13.53 -16.86 -3.49
C GLN A 109 13.19 -15.56 -4.24
N PRO A 110 13.83 -15.31 -5.40
CA PRO A 110 13.49 -14.17 -6.24
C PRO A 110 12.11 -14.35 -6.87
N ASP A 111 11.35 -13.26 -6.98
CA ASP A 111 10.02 -13.25 -7.57
C ASP A 111 9.75 -11.87 -8.20
N PRO A 112 9.19 -11.79 -9.42
CA PRO A 112 8.96 -10.52 -10.11
C PRO A 112 7.94 -9.62 -9.40
N SER A 113 7.06 -10.17 -8.56
CA SER A 113 6.09 -9.42 -7.75
C SER A 113 6.67 -8.89 -6.44
N VAL A 114 7.91 -9.26 -6.11
CA VAL A 114 8.55 -8.99 -4.82
C VAL A 114 9.72 -8.03 -4.98
N VAL A 115 9.63 -6.90 -4.28
CA VAL A 115 10.75 -5.98 -4.11
C VAL A 115 11.30 -6.13 -2.70
N THR A 116 12.58 -6.50 -2.57
CA THR A 116 13.27 -6.54 -1.27
C THR A 116 14.33 -5.45 -1.19
N GLY A 117 14.62 -5.01 0.04
CA GLY A 117 15.67 -4.03 0.26
C GLY A 117 15.93 -3.77 1.73
N THR A 118 17.03 -3.07 1.98
CA THR A 118 17.37 -2.55 3.31
C THR A 118 17.20 -1.03 3.29
N ARG A 119 16.60 -0.47 4.34
CA ARG A 119 16.43 0.98 4.48
C ARG A 119 17.80 1.66 4.37
N SER A 120 17.98 2.46 3.33
CA SER A 120 19.11 3.38 3.19
C SER A 120 18.73 4.77 3.69
N THR A 121 19.73 5.53 4.13
CA THR A 121 19.59 6.96 4.42
C THR A 121 19.99 7.76 3.19
N GLY A 122 19.20 8.77 2.82
CA GLY A 122 19.50 9.62 1.68
C GLY A 122 18.38 10.62 1.42
N ARG A 123 18.63 11.56 0.51
CA ARG A 123 17.60 12.45 -0.02
C ARG A 123 17.05 11.86 -1.32
N THR A 124 15.75 12.04 -1.55
CA THR A 124 15.12 11.70 -2.82
C THR A 124 15.25 12.86 -3.80
N ALA A 125 15.70 12.58 -5.03
CA ALA A 125 15.71 13.53 -6.13
C ALA A 125 14.69 13.11 -7.19
N PHE A 126 14.04 14.08 -7.82
CA PHE A 126 13.12 13.86 -8.95
C PHE A 126 13.88 14.12 -10.24
N LEU A 127 13.99 13.10 -11.09
CA LEU A 127 14.59 13.20 -12.41
C LEU A 127 13.48 13.24 -13.47
N PHE A 128 13.48 14.27 -14.29
CA PHE A 128 12.58 14.40 -15.42
C PHE A 128 13.32 13.94 -16.68
N SER A 129 12.89 12.80 -17.24
CA SER A 129 13.48 12.28 -18.48
C SER A 129 13.15 13.21 -19.65
N GLY A 130 14.13 13.42 -20.54
CA GLY A 130 13.90 14.11 -21.81
C GLY A 130 13.13 13.24 -22.83
N GLN A 131 13.28 13.60 -24.10
CA GLN A 131 12.69 12.85 -25.21
C GLN A 131 13.23 11.41 -25.29
N GLY A 132 12.35 10.44 -25.54
CA GLY A 132 12.68 9.03 -25.79
C GLY A 132 12.01 8.03 -24.84
N ALA A 133 11.47 8.50 -23.70
CA ALA A 133 10.78 7.66 -22.73
C ALA A 133 9.26 7.49 -23.02
N GLN A 134 8.72 8.26 -23.97
CA GLN A 134 7.30 8.25 -24.27
C GLN A 134 6.85 6.94 -24.94
N ARG A 135 5.67 6.47 -24.56
CA ARG A 135 4.94 5.38 -25.23
C ARG A 135 3.53 5.82 -25.57
N ALA A 136 2.93 5.24 -26.61
CA ALA A 136 1.53 5.49 -26.92
C ALA A 136 0.63 5.15 -25.70
N GLY A 137 -0.28 6.06 -25.36
CA GLY A 137 -1.18 5.89 -24.22
C GLY A 137 -0.53 6.00 -22.83
N MET A 138 0.69 6.55 -22.73
CA MET A 138 1.33 6.82 -21.42
C MET A 138 0.40 7.64 -20.51
N GLY A 139 0.23 7.21 -19.26
CA GLY A 139 -0.58 7.91 -18.27
C GLY A 139 -2.11 7.75 -18.42
N ARG A 140 -2.62 7.19 -19.52
CA ARG A 140 -4.07 7.05 -19.76
C ARG A 140 -4.77 6.23 -18.68
N ASP A 141 -4.22 5.06 -18.33
CA ASP A 141 -4.83 4.18 -17.33
C ASP A 141 -4.73 4.79 -15.93
N LEU A 142 -3.65 5.55 -15.66
CA LEU A 142 -3.51 6.30 -14.41
C LEU A 142 -4.53 7.44 -14.31
N TYR A 143 -4.79 8.13 -15.42
CA TYR A 143 -5.81 9.17 -15.51
C TYR A 143 -7.20 8.63 -15.23
N ALA A 144 -7.53 7.47 -15.79
CA ALA A 144 -8.83 6.83 -15.59
C ALA A 144 -9.01 6.29 -14.15
N ALA A 145 -7.94 5.78 -13.53
CA ALA A 145 -8.01 5.08 -12.25
C ALA A 145 -7.78 5.98 -11.02
N TYR A 146 -6.96 7.03 -11.13
CA TYR A 146 -6.49 7.81 -9.97
C TYR A 146 -6.84 9.30 -10.10
N PRO A 147 -7.85 9.79 -9.35
CA PRO A 147 -8.28 11.20 -9.43
C PRO A 147 -7.18 12.21 -9.14
N ALA A 148 -6.24 11.91 -8.24
CA ALA A 148 -5.11 12.79 -7.95
C ALA A 148 -4.17 12.97 -9.15
N PHE A 149 -3.93 11.90 -9.93
CA PHE A 149 -3.15 11.97 -11.15
C PHE A 149 -3.90 12.76 -12.23
N ALA A 150 -5.20 12.50 -12.39
CA ALA A 150 -6.04 13.21 -13.35
C ALA A 150 -6.06 14.72 -13.08
N ALA A 151 -6.31 15.12 -11.83
CA ALA A 151 -6.32 16.52 -11.44
C ALA A 151 -4.96 17.21 -11.67
N ALA A 152 -3.85 16.52 -11.37
CA ALA A 152 -2.51 17.06 -11.60
C ALA A 152 -2.20 17.24 -13.10
N LEU A 153 -2.56 16.24 -13.93
CA LEU A 153 -2.37 16.32 -15.38
C LEU A 153 -3.22 17.43 -15.99
N ASP A 154 -4.47 17.57 -15.56
CA ASP A 154 -5.39 18.59 -16.06
C ASP A 154 -4.88 19.99 -15.77
N LYS A 155 -4.38 20.21 -14.56
CA LYS A 155 -3.76 21.47 -14.18
C LYS A 155 -2.52 21.79 -15.02
N ALA A 156 -1.72 20.77 -15.36
CA ALA A 156 -0.55 20.95 -16.22
C ALA A 156 -0.95 21.30 -17.67
N CYS A 157 -1.95 20.62 -18.23
CA CYS A 157 -2.48 20.94 -19.57
C CYS A 157 -3.04 22.37 -19.61
N GLN A 158 -3.88 22.74 -18.63
CA GLN A 158 -4.48 24.08 -18.55
C GLN A 158 -3.41 25.18 -18.48
N ALA A 159 -2.32 24.95 -17.75
CA ALA A 159 -1.22 25.91 -17.67
C ALA A 159 -0.46 26.07 -19.00
N LEU A 160 -0.52 25.09 -19.90
CA LEU A 160 0.13 25.12 -21.20
C LEU A 160 -0.76 25.68 -22.31
N ASP A 161 -2.09 25.69 -22.13
CA ASP A 161 -3.03 26.19 -23.14
C ASP A 161 -2.78 27.65 -23.53
N THR A 162 -2.24 28.48 -22.63
CA THR A 162 -1.88 29.88 -22.94
C THR A 162 -0.59 30.02 -23.75
N HIS A 163 0.15 28.93 -23.94
CA HIS A 163 1.47 28.92 -24.58
C HIS A 163 1.49 28.13 -25.90
N LEU A 164 0.38 27.48 -26.27
CA LEU A 164 0.28 26.62 -27.45
C LEU A 164 -0.84 27.11 -28.37
N GLU A 165 -0.66 26.93 -29.68
CA GLU A 165 -1.69 27.28 -30.69
C GLU A 165 -2.92 26.37 -30.61
N HIS A 166 -2.71 25.13 -30.13
CA HIS A 166 -3.75 24.14 -29.92
C HIS A 166 -3.65 23.56 -28.50
N PRO A 167 -4.78 23.36 -27.80
CA PRO A 167 -4.80 22.67 -26.52
C PRO A 167 -4.22 21.26 -26.61
N LEU A 168 -3.66 20.77 -25.50
CA LEU A 168 -3.12 19.40 -25.42
C LEU A 168 -4.19 18.32 -25.27
N LYS A 169 -5.45 18.71 -25.08
CA LYS A 169 -6.62 17.84 -24.90
C LYS A 169 -7.59 17.99 -26.05
#